data_AF-I3Z128-F1
#
_entry.id   AF-I3Z128-F1
#
_cell.length_a   1.000
_cell.length_b   1.000
_cell.length_c   1.000
_cell.angle_alpha   90.00
_cell.angle_beta   90.00
_cell.angle_gamma   90.00
#
_symmetry.space_group_name_H-M   'P 1'
#
loop_
_entity.id
_entity.type
_entity.pdbx_description
1 polymer ?
#
loop_
_entity_poly.entity_id
_entity_poly.type
_entity_poly.pdbx_seq_one_letter_code
_entity_poly.pdbx_strand_id
1 'polypeptide(L)'
;MNKFYTETLHKLETEINDLEIETDHSIQRIEAFIDIILKYLSEVKKYVLNRGFKNIGEEIHFFKYQKPTIVSKLIYYNTIYKIETKKPYGSKPIKKYLNDELRKLKRYFARLIPIRQSLLRQQFFGL
;
A
#
# COMPACT_ATOMS: atom_id res chain seq x y z
N MET A 1 15.77 12.02 -8.85
CA MET A 1 14.95 11.23 -7.90
C MET A 1 14.84 9.75 -8.25
N ASN A 2 14.63 9.39 -9.53
CA ASN A 2 14.39 8.00 -9.95
C ASN A 2 15.42 6.97 -9.48
N LYS A 3 16.73 7.25 -9.63
CA LYS A 3 17.77 6.31 -9.19
C LYS A 3 17.65 5.96 -7.71
N PHE A 4 17.62 6.98 -6.84
CA PHE A 4 17.41 6.81 -5.41
C PHE A 4 16.11 6.04 -5.12
N TYR A 5 15.00 6.43 -5.74
CA TYR A 5 13.72 5.77 -5.53
C TYR A 5 13.74 4.28 -5.92
N THR A 6 14.29 3.94 -7.08
CA THR A 6 14.37 2.54 -7.55
C THR A 6 15.26 1.70 -6.63
N GLU A 7 16.40 2.24 -6.19
CA GLU A 7 17.28 1.57 -5.22
C GLU A 7 16.60 1.35 -3.87
N THR A 8 15.89 2.38 -3.36
CA THR A 8 15.11 2.29 -2.13
C THR A 8 13.98 1.27 -2.24
N LEU A 9 13.25 1.27 -3.36
CA LEU A 9 12.16 0.32 -3.59
C LEU A 9 12.70 -1.11 -3.66
N HIS A 10 13.81 -1.33 -4.38
CA HIS A 10 14.42 -2.65 -4.46
C HIS A 10 14.84 -3.14 -3.07
N LYS A 11 15.48 -2.31 -2.25
CA LYS A 11 15.86 -2.69 -0.88
C LYS A 11 14.66 -3.03 -0.01
N LEU A 12 13.59 -2.22 -0.10
CA LEU A 12 12.33 -2.49 0.58
C LEU A 12 11.74 -3.85 0.15
N GLU A 13 11.72 -4.14 -1.15
CA GLU A 13 11.18 -5.39 -1.67
C GLU A 13 12.03 -6.59 -1.29
N THR A 14 13.36 -6.46 -1.26
CA THR A 14 14.24 -7.49 -0.73
C THR A 14 13.97 -7.76 0.75
N GLU A 15 13.93 -6.73 1.61
CA GLU A 15 13.64 -6.92 3.04
C GLU A 15 12.27 -7.55 3.29
N ILE A 16 11.25 -7.16 2.50
CA ILE A 16 9.93 -7.81 2.57
C ILE A 16 10.02 -9.28 2.15
N ASN A 17 10.68 -9.59 1.03
CA ASN A 17 10.77 -10.96 0.53
C ASN A 17 11.56 -11.86 1.49
N ASP A 18 12.64 -11.35 2.10
CA ASP A 18 13.44 -12.09 3.07
C ASP A 18 12.61 -12.47 4.29
N LEU A 19 11.79 -11.53 4.78
CA LEU A 19 10.83 -11.82 5.82
C LEU A 19 9.72 -12.75 5.36
N GLU A 20 9.32 -12.74 4.08
CA GLU A 20 8.27 -13.61 3.54
C GLU A 20 8.62 -15.11 3.53
N ILE A 21 9.91 -15.47 3.51
CA ILE A 21 10.40 -16.85 3.39
C ILE A 21 10.11 -17.70 4.64
N GLU A 22 9.92 -17.10 5.81
CA GLU A 22 9.53 -17.82 7.03
C GLU A 22 8.02 -18.15 6.99
N THR A 23 7.55 -19.31 7.47
CA THR A 23 6.17 -19.78 7.20
C THR A 23 5.11 -19.38 8.23
N ASP A 24 5.47 -18.66 9.30
CA ASP A 24 4.53 -18.32 10.36
C ASP A 24 3.95 -16.89 10.17
N HIS A 25 2.65 -16.82 9.86
CA HIS A 25 1.90 -15.57 9.65
C HIS A 25 1.45 -14.96 10.98
N SER A 26 2.40 -14.76 11.90
CA SER A 26 2.12 -14.15 13.18
C SER A 26 1.79 -12.66 13.04
N ILE A 27 0.99 -12.14 13.97
CA ILE A 27 0.68 -10.70 14.05
C ILE A 27 1.97 -9.87 14.14
N GLN A 28 2.95 -10.36 14.92
CA GLN A 28 4.25 -9.74 15.11
C GLN A 28 5.01 -9.52 13.80
N ARG A 29 4.87 -10.45 12.85
CA ARG A 29 5.49 -10.32 11.54
C ARG A 29 4.79 -9.27 10.68
N ILE A 30 3.47 -9.20 10.76
CA ILE A 30 2.72 -8.13 10.08
C ILE A 30 3.14 -6.76 10.62
N GLU A 31 3.37 -6.65 11.92
CA GLU A 31 3.94 -5.45 12.54
C GLU A 31 5.34 -5.16 12.00
N ALA A 32 6.22 -6.16 11.88
CA ALA A 32 7.55 -5.99 11.28
C ALA A 32 7.50 -5.48 9.83
N PHE A 33 6.59 -6.00 8.99
CA PHE A 33 6.38 -5.48 7.63
C PHE A 33 5.96 -4.00 7.65
N ILE A 34 5.03 -3.63 8.53
CA ILE A 34 4.55 -2.25 8.68
C ILE A 34 5.71 -1.34 9.09
N ASP A 35 6.52 -1.75 10.06
CA ASP A 35 7.65 -0.97 10.56
C ASP A 35 8.72 -0.73 9.49
N ILE A 36 9.05 -1.77 8.72
CA ILE A 36 9.98 -1.67 7.58
C ILE A 36 9.45 -0.70 6.53
N ILE A 37 8.17 -0.80 6.15
CA ILE A 37 7.58 0.10 5.16
C ILE A 37 7.58 1.55 5.68
N LEU A 38 7.28 1.76 6.96
CA LEU A 38 7.32 3.09 7.59
C LEU A 38 8.73 3.68 7.63
N LYS A 39 9.75 2.86 7.92
CA LYS A 39 11.16 3.24 7.84
C LYS A 39 11.50 3.76 6.44
N TYR A 40 11.19 2.98 5.41
CA TYR A 40 11.47 3.37 4.01
C TYR A 40 10.67 4.59 3.55
N LEU A 41 9.40 4.73 3.96
CA LEU A 41 8.63 5.97 3.71
C LEU A 41 9.28 7.20 4.37
N SER A 42 9.82 7.03 5.58
CA SER A 42 10.54 8.09 6.29
C SER A 42 11.82 8.49 5.56
N GLU A 43 12.60 7.52 5.06
CA GLU A 43 13.80 7.77 4.25
C GLU A 43 13.47 8.53 2.96
N VAL A 44 12.45 8.09 2.24
CA VAL A 44 11.98 8.76 1.02
C VAL A 44 11.54 10.19 1.35
N LYS A 45 10.76 10.39 2.42
CA LYS A 45 10.32 11.72 2.87
C LYS A 45 11.52 12.63 3.17
N LYS A 46 12.52 12.15 3.92
CA LYS A 46 13.73 12.92 4.24
C LYS A 46 14.49 13.31 2.97
N TYR A 47 14.65 12.38 2.02
CA TYR A 47 15.30 12.66 0.75
C TYR A 47 14.56 13.75 -0.05
N VAL A 48 13.23 13.66 -0.15
CA VAL A 48 12.39 14.66 -0.85
C VAL A 48 12.55 16.03 -0.20
N LEU A 49 12.49 16.11 1.13
CA LEU A 49 12.58 17.38 1.87
C LEU A 49 13.96 18.03 1.72
N ASN A 50 15.04 17.24 1.70
CA ASN A 50 16.40 17.77 1.63
C ASN A 50 16.81 18.19 0.23
N ARG A 51 16.44 17.40 -0.79
CA ARG A 51 16.87 17.64 -2.18
C ARG A 51 15.85 18.47 -2.96
N GLY A 52 14.57 18.41 -2.61
CA GLY A 52 13.46 18.99 -3.37
C GLY A 52 13.19 18.27 -4.70
N PHE A 53 12.41 18.92 -5.57
CA PHE A 53 12.16 18.46 -6.94
C PHE A 53 12.91 19.34 -7.94
N LYS A 54 13.44 18.73 -9.00
CA LYS A 54 14.13 19.46 -10.08
C LYS A 54 13.16 20.31 -10.88
N ASN A 55 11.94 19.82 -11.07
CA ASN A 55 10.86 20.47 -11.79
C ASN A 55 9.50 19.85 -11.41
N ILE A 56 8.43 20.50 -11.86
CA ILE A 56 7.05 20.08 -11.64
C ILE A 56 6.80 18.66 -12.20
N GLY A 57 7.43 18.29 -13.32
CA GLY A 57 7.28 16.95 -13.90
C GLY A 57 7.80 15.84 -12.99
N GLU A 58 8.95 16.04 -12.34
CA GLU A 58 9.52 15.10 -11.37
C GLU A 58 8.64 15.01 -10.11
N GLU A 59 8.07 16.13 -9.66
CA GLU A 59 7.12 16.18 -8.54
C GLU A 59 5.83 15.39 -8.86
N ILE A 60 5.22 15.66 -10.02
CA ILE A 60 4.04 14.94 -10.48
C ILE A 60 4.34 13.45 -10.57
N HIS A 61 5.48 13.06 -11.15
CA HIS A 61 5.86 11.65 -11.26
C HIS A 61 6.00 10.99 -9.88
N PHE A 62 6.62 11.69 -8.92
CA PHE A 62 6.78 11.20 -7.56
C PHE A 62 5.43 10.95 -6.89
N PHE A 63 4.55 11.95 -6.87
CA PHE A 63 3.26 11.84 -6.18
C PHE A 63 2.26 10.94 -6.90
N LYS A 64 2.36 10.79 -8.22
CA LYS A 64 1.43 10.00 -9.02
C LYS A 64 1.81 8.51 -9.13
N TYR A 65 3.10 8.18 -9.11
CA TYR A 65 3.57 6.81 -9.37
C TYR A 65 4.46 6.26 -8.26
N GLN A 66 5.44 7.03 -7.79
CA GLN A 66 6.47 6.53 -6.87
C GLN A 66 5.94 6.40 -5.45
N LYS A 67 5.51 7.51 -4.84
CA LYS A 67 4.95 7.50 -3.48
C LYS A 67 3.77 6.54 -3.33
N PRO A 68 2.79 6.47 -4.26
CA PRO A 68 1.68 5.53 -4.17
C PRO A 68 2.12 4.06 -4.13
N THR A 69 3.23 3.69 -4.76
CA THR A 69 3.72 2.30 -4.81
C THR A 69 4.17 1.80 -3.43
N ILE A 70 4.84 2.63 -2.62
CA ILE A 70 5.24 2.24 -1.26
C ILE A 70 4.03 2.33 -0.31
N VAL A 71 3.21 3.39 -0.44
CA VAL A 71 2.01 3.58 0.40
C VAL A 71 0.99 2.47 0.18
N SER A 72 0.85 1.91 -1.02
CA SER A 72 -0.07 0.80 -1.28
C SER A 72 0.32 -0.46 -0.51
N LYS A 73 1.63 -0.76 -0.38
CA LYS A 73 2.13 -1.85 0.48
C LYS A 73 1.78 -1.60 1.95
N LEU A 74 1.95 -0.37 2.45
CA LEU A 74 1.55 -0.02 3.81
C LEU A 74 0.05 -0.24 4.05
N ILE A 75 -0.80 0.15 3.09
CA ILE A 75 -2.25 -0.08 3.16
C ILE A 75 -2.56 -1.58 3.18
N TYR A 76 -1.86 -2.36 2.36
CA TYR A 76 -2.02 -3.81 2.29
C TYR A 76 -1.73 -4.47 3.65
N TYR A 77 -0.53 -4.31 4.22
CA TYR A 77 -0.18 -4.95 5.49
C TYR A 77 -0.99 -4.41 6.68
N ASN A 78 -1.35 -3.12 6.70
CA ASN A 78 -2.29 -2.59 7.70
C ASN A 78 -3.68 -3.23 7.60
N THR A 79 -4.12 -3.59 6.40
CA THR A 79 -5.40 -4.27 6.20
C THR A 79 -5.33 -5.70 6.72
N ILE A 80 -4.24 -6.42 6.43
CA ILE A 80 -4.00 -7.76 6.97
C ILE A 80 -3.94 -7.73 8.50
N TYR A 81 -3.23 -6.76 9.09
CA TYR A 81 -3.17 -6.56 10.54
C TYR A 81 -4.57 -6.40 11.16
N LYS A 82 -5.42 -5.55 10.56
CA LYS A 82 -6.80 -5.34 11.01
C LYS A 82 -7.67 -6.59 10.89
N ILE A 83 -7.41 -7.43 9.89
CA ILE A 83 -8.13 -8.69 9.69
C ILE A 83 -7.73 -9.70 10.76
N GLU A 84 -6.42 -9.90 10.97
CA GLU A 84 -5.92 -10.88 11.94
C GLU A 84 -6.25 -10.48 13.39
N THR A 85 -6.15 -9.20 13.74
CA THR A 85 -6.49 -8.71 15.10
C THR A 85 -7.98 -8.79 15.44
N LYS A 86 -8.87 -8.80 14.44
CA LYS A 86 -10.34 -8.87 14.63
C LYS A 86 -10.89 -10.27 14.34
N LYS A 87 -10.03 -11.22 14.02
CA LYS A 87 -10.40 -12.58 13.66
C LYS A 87 -11.04 -13.27 14.86
N PRO A 88 -12.29 -13.76 14.74
CA PRO A 88 -12.94 -14.48 15.83
C PRO A 88 -12.33 -15.87 16.00
N TYR A 89 -12.45 -16.45 17.19
CA TYR A 89 -12.04 -17.83 17.45
C TYR A 89 -13.08 -18.83 16.89
N GLY A 90 -12.60 -19.93 16.31
CA GLY A 90 -13.44 -21.03 15.79
C GLY A 90 -13.69 -20.99 14.28
N SER A 91 -13.74 -22.16 13.64
CA SER A 91 -13.74 -22.31 12.18
C SER A 91 -14.96 -21.71 11.46
N LYS A 92 -16.17 -21.89 12.01
CA LYS A 92 -17.42 -21.33 11.43
C LYS A 92 -17.46 -19.79 11.52
N PRO A 93 -17.19 -19.15 12.68
CA PRO A 93 -17.06 -17.70 12.78
C PRO A 93 -16.01 -17.10 11.84
N ILE A 94 -14.85 -17.74 11.70
CA ILE A 94 -13.77 -17.27 10.80
C ILE A 94 -14.23 -17.23 9.34
N LYS A 95 -14.85 -18.30 8.85
CA LYS A 95 -15.33 -18.35 7.46
C LYS A 95 -16.34 -17.25 7.16
N LYS A 96 -17.27 -16.99 8.10
CA LYS A 96 -18.25 -15.90 7.97
C LYS A 96 -17.55 -14.52 7.97
N TYR A 97 -16.63 -14.30 8.91
CA TYR A 97 -15.87 -13.07 9.02
C TYR A 97 -15.08 -12.74 7.74
N LEU A 98 -14.32 -13.70 7.21
CA LEU A 98 -13.55 -13.52 5.98
C LEU A 98 -14.45 -13.23 4.77
N ASN A 99 -15.60 -13.90 4.67
CA ASN A 99 -16.59 -13.62 3.62
C ASN A 99 -17.17 -12.20 3.73
N ASP A 100 -17.36 -11.70 4.96
CA ASP A 100 -17.83 -10.34 5.20
C ASP A 100 -16.79 -9.29 4.81
N GLU A 101 -15.51 -9.50 5.16
CA GLU A 101 -14.40 -8.65 4.71
C GLU A 101 -14.26 -8.67 3.18
N LEU A 102 -14.36 -9.84 2.54
CA LEU A 102 -14.37 -9.96 1.08
C LEU A 102 -15.52 -9.18 0.44
N ARG A 103 -16.71 -9.22 1.04
CA ARG A 103 -17.88 -8.47 0.56
C ARG A 103 -17.70 -6.96 0.70
N LYS A 104 -17.08 -6.48 1.78
CA LYS A 104 -16.71 -5.06 1.94
C LYS A 104 -15.73 -4.63 0.84
N LEU A 105 -14.72 -5.45 0.57
CA LEU A 105 -13.73 -5.20 -0.49
C LEU A 105 -14.40 -5.09 -1.87
N LYS A 106 -15.27 -6.04 -2.22
CA LYS A 106 -16.03 -6.01 -3.49
C LYS A 106 -16.87 -4.74 -3.62
N ARG A 107 -17.57 -4.32 -2.56
CA ARG A 107 -18.37 -3.08 -2.56
C ARG A 107 -17.50 -1.83 -2.71
N TYR A 108 -16.32 -1.82 -2.10
CA TYR A 108 -15.38 -0.72 -2.26
C TYR A 108 -14.94 -0.56 -3.73
N PHE A 109 -14.50 -1.65 -4.37
CA PHE A 109 -14.12 -1.61 -5.80
C PHE A 109 -15.29 -1.27 -6.72
N ALA A 110 -16.48 -1.82 -6.46
CA ALA A 110 -17.68 -1.49 -7.23
C ALA A 110 -18.03 0.01 -7.17
N ARG A 111 -17.72 0.72 -6.07
CA ARG A 111 -17.90 2.18 -5.96
C ARG A 111 -16.79 2.96 -6.66
N LEU A 112 -15.56 2.45 -6.67
CA LEU A 112 -14.43 3.12 -7.32
C LEU A 112 -14.52 3.13 -8.85
N ILE A 113 -15.10 2.09 -9.46
CA ILE A 113 -15.20 1.97 -10.92
C ILE A 113 -16.01 3.15 -11.53
N PRO A 114 -17.24 3.47 -11.07
CA PRO A 114 -17.98 4.64 -11.55
C PRO A 114 -17.24 5.96 -11.31
N ILE A 115 -16.60 6.12 -10.15
CA ILE A 115 -15.87 7.35 -9.81
C ILE A 115 -14.71 7.55 -10.79
N ARG A 116 -13.89 6.52 -11.02
CA ARG A 116 -12.79 6.56 -12.00
C ARG A 116 -13.30 6.83 -13.41
N GLN A 117 -14.40 6.20 -13.82
CA GLN A 117 -15.01 6.47 -15.13
C GLN A 117 -15.53 7.91 -15.24
N SER A 118 -16.12 8.46 -14.18
CA SER A 118 -16.59 9.85 -14.16
C SER A 118 -15.41 10.84 -14.27
N LEU A 119 -14.32 10.62 -13.53
CA LEU A 119 -13.13 11.46 -13.58
C LEU A 119 -12.46 11.43 -14.96
N LEU A 120 -12.38 10.24 -15.59
CA LEU A 120 -11.91 10.13 -16.97
C LEU A 120 -12.85 10.87 -17.94
N ARG A 121 -14.17 10.81 -17.74
CA ARG A 121 -15.10 11.56 -18.58
C ARG A 121 -14.90 13.08 -18.46
N GLN A 122 -14.76 13.59 -17.24
CA GLN A 122 -14.48 15.02 -17.00
C GLN A 122 -13.15 15.45 -17.62
N GLN A 123 -12.10 14.62 -17.48
CA GLN A 123 -10.76 14.96 -17.96
C GLN A 123 -10.61 14.93 -19.48
N PHE A 124 -11.31 14.02 -20.18
CA PHE A 124 -11.18 13.85 -21.64
C PHE A 124 -12.30 14.50 -22.46
N PHE A 125 -13.49 14.68 -21.88
CA PHE A 125 -14.66 15.20 -22.61
C PHE A 125 -15.20 16.53 -22.07
N GLY A 126 -14.62 17.09 -21.01
CA GLY A 126 -14.93 18.45 -20.54
C GLY A 126 -16.38 18.68 -20.08
N LEU A 127 -17.06 17.62 -19.63
CA LEU A 127 -18.36 17.69 -18.95
C LEU A 127 -18.19 17.85 -17.45
#